data_AF-A0A6V8PJH5-F1
#
_entry.id   AF-A0A6V8PJH5-F1
#
_cell.length_a   1.000
_cell.length_b   1.000
_cell.length_c   1.000
_cell.angle_alpha   90.00
_cell.angle_beta   90.00
_cell.angle_gamma   90.00
#
_symmetry.space_group_name_H-M   'P 1'
#
loop_
_entity.id
_entity.type
_entity.pdbx_description
1 polymer ?
#
loop_
_entity_poly.entity_id
_entity_poly.type
_entity_poly.pdbx_seq_one_letter_code
_entity_poly.pdbx_strand_id
1 'polypeptide(L)'
;SGKNMGIFKGVGYPEDIAAFYGLEEYEGYLWTGHGRFPTNTVGWWGGAHPFGLLDWSLVHNGEISSYGINRRYLENFGYQCTLFTDSESVAYLFDLLVRKHGLTFEMAAQVLASPFWADIDRMPERQREIASALRIVYGGALANGPFSVVVGYSRGMVGLTDRIKLRPLVAARDGDMLYIASEESAIREVCPHPEKVWAPKAGQPVIGELKEKEVEEKAA
;
A
#
# COMPACT_ATOMS: atom_id res chain seq x y z
N SER A 1 5.76 2.74 16.92
CA SER A 1 4.56 3.09 16.15
C SER A 1 4.37 4.60 16.12
N GLY A 2 3.68 5.12 15.10
CA GLY A 2 3.30 6.54 15.05
C GLY A 2 2.14 6.89 15.96
N LYS A 3 1.73 8.16 15.93
CA LYS A 3 0.50 8.59 16.62
C LYS A 3 -0.71 7.91 15.97
N ASN A 4 -1.62 7.40 16.81
CA ASN A 4 -2.86 6.75 16.37
C ASN A 4 -2.65 5.50 15.49
N MET A 5 -1.59 4.73 15.74
CA MET A 5 -1.30 3.50 15.02
C MET A 5 -0.60 2.48 15.92
N GLY A 6 -0.95 1.20 15.78
CA GLY A 6 -0.26 0.05 16.37
C GLY A 6 0.26 -0.89 15.27
N ILE A 7 1.43 -1.50 15.48
CA ILE A 7 1.94 -2.57 14.60
C ILE A 7 2.28 -3.75 15.50
N PHE A 8 1.57 -4.85 15.26
CA PHE A 8 1.70 -6.10 15.98
C PHE A 8 2.19 -7.13 14.97
N LYS A 9 3.41 -7.62 15.17
CA LYS A 9 4.05 -8.57 14.26
C LYS A 9 4.99 -9.51 15.00
N GLY A 10 5.24 -10.66 14.41
CA GLY A 10 6.11 -11.68 14.96
C GLY A 10 6.30 -12.84 13.99
N VAL A 11 6.91 -13.91 14.49
CA VAL A 11 7.05 -15.18 13.77
C VAL A 11 6.13 -16.18 14.45
N GLY A 12 5.16 -16.72 13.71
CA GLY A 12 4.15 -17.64 14.24
C GLY A 12 2.90 -17.67 13.37
N TYR A 13 1.90 -18.43 13.79
CA TYR A 13 0.59 -18.40 13.15
C TYR A 13 -0.16 -17.10 13.51
N PRO A 14 -1.05 -16.59 12.64
CA PRO A 14 -1.81 -15.38 12.91
C PRO A 14 -2.57 -15.41 14.25
N GLU A 15 -3.11 -16.57 14.63
CA GLU A 15 -3.87 -16.76 15.86
C GLU A 15 -2.97 -16.62 17.11
N ASP A 16 -1.75 -17.14 17.04
CA ASP A 16 -0.77 -17.02 18.12
C ASP A 16 -0.33 -15.56 18.32
N ILE A 17 -0.15 -14.84 17.21
CA ILE A 17 0.18 -13.40 17.25
C ILE A 17 -0.99 -12.60 17.82
N ALA A 18 -2.22 -12.93 17.43
CA ALA A 18 -3.41 -12.28 17.97
C ALA A 18 -3.52 -12.46 19.48
N ALA A 19 -3.38 -13.69 19.98
CA ALA A 19 -3.42 -14.00 21.40
C ALA A 19 -2.24 -13.38 22.19
N PHE A 20 -1.03 -13.40 21.63
CA PHE A 20 0.15 -12.84 22.29
C PHE A 20 0.04 -11.33 22.54
N TYR A 21 -0.57 -10.59 21.61
CA TYR A 21 -0.77 -9.15 21.73
C TYR A 21 -2.16 -8.76 22.26
N GLY A 22 -3.06 -9.72 22.52
CA GLY A 22 -4.43 -9.45 22.96
C GLY A 22 -5.22 -8.60 21.97
N LEU A 23 -5.14 -8.91 20.66
CA LEU A 23 -5.72 -8.07 19.60
C LEU A 23 -7.24 -7.89 19.73
N GLU A 24 -7.93 -8.82 20.39
CA GLU A 24 -9.34 -8.76 20.73
C GLU A 24 -9.72 -7.59 21.66
N GLU A 25 -8.75 -7.01 22.37
CA GLU A 25 -8.95 -5.88 23.26
C GLU A 25 -8.82 -4.52 22.55
N TYR A 26 -8.43 -4.52 21.27
CA TYR A 26 -8.16 -3.30 20.51
C TYR A 26 -9.33 -2.94 19.59
N GLU A 27 -9.63 -1.65 19.54
CA GLU A 27 -10.55 -1.07 18.55
C GLU A 27 -9.78 -0.19 17.56
N GLY A 28 -10.20 -0.24 16.29
CA GLY A 28 -9.60 0.55 15.22
C GLY A 28 -10.55 0.70 14.05
N TYR A 29 -10.54 1.87 13.41
CA TYR A 29 -11.31 2.14 12.19
C TYR A 29 -10.63 1.61 10.92
N LEU A 30 -9.37 1.17 11.03
CA LEU A 30 -8.57 0.66 9.93
C LEU A 30 -7.69 -0.47 10.44
N TRP A 31 -7.67 -1.57 9.69
CA TRP A 31 -6.84 -2.74 9.98
C TRP A 31 -6.08 -3.15 8.72
N THR A 32 -4.81 -3.53 8.90
CA THR A 32 -3.99 -4.16 7.86
C THR A 32 -3.36 -5.41 8.43
N GLY A 33 -3.54 -6.55 7.76
CA GLY A 33 -2.97 -7.84 8.15
C GLY A 33 -2.18 -8.47 7.01
N HIS A 34 -1.19 -9.30 7.34
CA HIS A 34 -0.39 -10.01 6.34
C HIS A 34 0.20 -11.30 6.90
N GLY A 35 -0.07 -12.42 6.22
CA GLY A 35 0.65 -13.67 6.39
C GLY A 35 1.80 -13.76 5.39
N ARG A 36 3.05 -13.67 5.87
CA ARG A 36 4.24 -13.70 5.01
C ARG A 36 4.71 -15.13 4.75
N PHE A 37 4.90 -15.48 3.49
CA PHE A 37 5.59 -16.72 3.09
C PHE A 37 7.04 -16.40 2.64
N PRO A 38 8.07 -16.67 3.46
CA PRO A 38 9.44 -16.31 3.12
C PRO A 38 10.01 -17.21 2.02
N THR A 39 10.31 -16.66 0.85
CA THR A 39 10.92 -17.39 -0.27
C THR A 39 12.42 -17.11 -0.46
N ASN A 40 12.88 -15.88 -0.17
CA ASN A 40 14.24 -15.43 -0.51
C ASN A 40 15.10 -14.99 0.69
N THR A 41 14.51 -14.89 1.89
CA THR A 41 15.21 -14.49 3.11
C THR A 41 14.78 -15.34 4.29
N VAL A 42 15.67 -15.52 5.27
CA VAL A 42 15.34 -16.20 6.52
C VAL A 42 14.18 -15.46 7.18
N GLY A 43 13.17 -16.20 7.64
CA GLY A 43 12.06 -15.65 8.40
C GLY A 43 12.58 -15.08 9.72
N TRP A 44 12.36 -13.78 9.94
CA TRP A 44 12.68 -13.12 11.20
C TRP A 44 11.65 -12.01 11.46
N TRP A 45 11.44 -11.67 12.73
CA TRP A 45 10.37 -10.78 13.17
C TRP A 45 10.48 -9.36 12.57
N GLY A 46 11.70 -8.86 12.33
CA GLY A 46 11.91 -7.53 11.75
C GLY A 46 11.43 -7.43 10.30
N GLY A 47 11.59 -8.51 9.53
CA GLY A 47 11.11 -8.64 8.16
C GLY A 47 9.65 -9.08 8.03
N ALA A 48 8.94 -9.29 9.14
CA ALA A 48 7.50 -9.51 9.11
C ALA A 48 6.75 -8.19 8.84
N HIS A 49 5.61 -8.32 8.18
CA HIS A 49 4.67 -7.23 7.93
C HIS A 49 3.61 -7.17 9.04
N PRO A 50 2.93 -6.02 9.22
CA PRO A 50 3.09 -4.75 8.50
C PRO A 50 4.42 -4.05 8.76
N PHE A 51 4.94 -3.34 7.76
CA PHE A 51 6.02 -2.35 7.94
C PHE A 51 5.41 -1.05 8.44
N GLY A 52 6.14 -0.35 9.32
CA GLY A 52 5.69 0.90 9.91
C GLY A 52 6.61 2.06 9.60
N LEU A 53 6.03 3.19 9.23
CA LEU A 53 6.74 4.45 9.04
C LEU A 53 5.84 5.62 9.44
N LEU A 54 6.24 6.40 10.44
CA LEU A 54 5.38 7.46 10.98
C LEU A 54 4.00 6.89 11.35
N ASP A 55 2.91 7.43 10.79
CA ASP A 55 1.53 6.96 10.92
C ASP A 55 1.08 6.03 9.78
N TRP A 56 2.02 5.43 9.04
CA TRP A 56 1.77 4.59 7.88
C TRP A 56 2.06 3.12 8.20
N SER A 57 1.17 2.24 7.74
CA SER A 57 1.39 0.79 7.69
C SER A 57 1.49 0.34 6.24
N LEU A 58 2.37 -0.61 5.95
CA LEU A 58 2.50 -1.19 4.62
C LEU A 58 2.55 -2.71 4.69
N VAL A 59 1.65 -3.35 3.95
CA VAL A 59 1.70 -4.79 3.66
C VAL A 59 1.96 -4.98 2.17
N HIS A 60 2.77 -5.98 1.84
CA HIS A 60 3.21 -6.25 0.48
C HIS A 60 3.15 -7.76 0.21
N ASN A 61 2.47 -8.13 -0.87
CA ASN A 61 2.50 -9.47 -1.44
C ASN A 61 3.12 -9.40 -2.83
N GLY A 62 4.28 -10.01 -2.99
CA GLY A 62 5.04 -9.95 -4.22
C GLY A 62 6.55 -9.99 -4.00
N GLU A 63 7.27 -9.65 -5.06
CA GLU A 63 8.71 -9.47 -5.07
C GLU A 63 9.07 -8.34 -6.04
N ILE A 64 9.77 -7.33 -5.54
CA ILE A 64 10.17 -6.18 -6.36
C ILE A 64 11.58 -6.40 -6.89
N SER A 65 11.67 -6.73 -8.17
CA SER A 65 12.93 -6.97 -8.87
C SER A 65 13.77 -5.71 -9.03
N SER A 66 13.17 -4.52 -8.96
CA SER A 66 13.88 -3.23 -9.01
C SER A 66 14.44 -2.76 -7.66
N TYR A 67 14.38 -3.57 -6.59
CA TYR A 67 14.78 -3.16 -5.24
C TYR A 67 16.13 -2.41 -5.19
N GLY A 68 17.16 -2.91 -5.88
CA GLY A 68 18.48 -2.27 -5.88
C GLY A 68 18.48 -0.85 -6.48
N ILE A 69 17.71 -0.64 -7.56
CA ILE A 69 17.55 0.69 -8.19
C ILE A 69 16.72 1.59 -7.29
N ASN A 70 15.61 1.09 -6.73
CA ASN A 70 14.73 1.86 -5.87
C ASN A 70 15.46 2.30 -4.59
N ARG A 71 16.23 1.40 -3.98
CA ARG A 71 17.10 1.73 -2.84
C ARG A 71 18.09 2.83 -3.18
N ARG A 72 18.84 2.71 -4.28
CA ARG A 72 19.81 3.73 -4.70
C ARG A 72 19.14 5.08 -5.00
N TYR A 73 17.94 5.04 -5.59
CA TYR A 73 17.15 6.24 -5.82
C TYR A 73 16.79 6.92 -4.50
N LEU A 74 16.26 6.16 -3.53
CA LEU A 74 15.92 6.63 -2.18
C LEU A 74 17.12 7.18 -1.39
N GLU A 75 18.30 6.57 -1.54
CA GLU A 75 19.54 7.04 -0.90
C GLU A 75 19.90 8.49 -1.31
N ASN A 76 19.60 8.89 -2.56
CA ASN A 76 19.78 10.28 -3.01
C ASN A 76 18.88 11.29 -2.27
N PHE A 77 17.82 10.83 -1.62
CA PHE A 77 16.88 11.65 -0.82
C PHE A 77 17.06 11.44 0.70
N GLY A 78 18.16 10.80 1.11
CA GLY A 78 18.54 10.63 2.50
C GLY A 78 17.86 9.47 3.24
N TYR A 79 17.20 8.55 2.54
CA TYR A 79 16.68 7.32 3.16
C TYR A 79 17.77 6.26 3.24
N GLN A 80 17.74 5.46 4.32
CA GLN A 80 18.63 4.31 4.50
C GLN A 80 17.78 3.05 4.68
N CYS A 81 17.86 2.12 3.72
CA CYS A 81 17.22 0.82 3.83
C CYS A 81 18.09 -0.12 4.67
N THR A 82 17.60 -0.50 5.84
CA THR A 82 18.36 -1.30 6.84
C THR A 82 17.79 -2.69 7.05
N LEU A 83 16.55 -2.93 6.61
CA LEU A 83 15.85 -4.21 6.80
C LEU A 83 16.05 -5.16 5.63
N PHE A 84 16.73 -4.70 4.56
CA PHE A 84 17.07 -5.48 3.38
C PHE A 84 15.85 -6.18 2.75
N THR A 85 14.69 -5.53 2.84
CA THR A 85 13.45 -5.99 2.24
C THR A 85 12.99 -5.00 1.19
N ASP A 86 12.41 -5.50 0.11
CA ASP A 86 11.76 -4.67 -0.89
C ASP A 86 10.62 -3.82 -0.30
N SER A 87 9.90 -4.38 0.66
CA SER A 87 8.75 -3.76 1.31
C SER A 87 9.13 -2.48 2.06
N GLU A 88 10.30 -2.44 2.70
CA GLU A 88 10.87 -1.23 3.29
C GLU A 88 11.07 -0.14 2.22
N SER A 89 11.62 -0.51 1.06
CA SER A 89 11.82 0.44 -0.03
C SER A 89 10.49 1.00 -0.57
N VAL A 90 9.43 0.19 -0.63
CA VAL A 90 8.10 0.68 -1.05
C VAL A 90 7.54 1.68 -0.03
N ALA A 91 7.68 1.40 1.27
CA ALA A 91 7.21 2.30 2.32
C ALA A 91 7.91 3.66 2.22
N TYR A 92 9.23 3.68 1.98
CA TYR A 92 9.98 4.90 1.76
C TYR A 92 9.65 5.62 0.45
N LEU A 93 9.35 4.89 -0.63
CA LEU A 93 8.91 5.51 -1.88
C LEU A 93 7.57 6.22 -1.71
N PHE A 94 6.62 5.60 -1.01
CA PHE A 94 5.34 6.22 -0.69
C PHE A 94 5.52 7.49 0.17
N ASP A 95 6.37 7.43 1.19
CA ASP A 95 6.73 8.60 2.02
C ASP A 95 7.35 9.73 1.19
N LEU A 96 8.30 9.39 0.31
CA LEU A 96 8.97 10.35 -0.56
C LEU A 96 7.98 11.02 -1.51
N LEU A 97 7.22 10.21 -2.25
CA LEU A 97 6.34 10.69 -3.31
C LEU A 97 5.17 11.51 -2.76
N VAL A 98 4.52 11.03 -1.70
CA VAL A 98 3.31 11.66 -1.18
C VAL A 98 3.65 12.72 -0.13
N ARG A 99 4.35 12.36 0.94
CA ARG A 99 4.58 13.30 2.06
C ARG A 99 5.66 14.34 1.75
N LYS A 100 6.79 13.94 1.15
CA LYS A 100 7.89 14.88 0.86
C LYS A 100 7.69 15.67 -0.43
N HIS A 101 7.20 15.03 -1.49
CA HIS A 101 7.03 15.67 -2.80
C HIS A 101 5.60 16.18 -3.05
N GLY A 102 4.62 15.83 -2.22
CA GLY A 102 3.26 16.35 -2.31
C GLY A 102 2.44 15.76 -3.45
N LEU A 103 2.81 14.59 -4.00
CA LEU A 103 2.01 13.91 -5.01
C LEU A 103 0.74 13.31 -4.39
N THR A 104 -0.35 13.26 -5.16
CA THR A 104 -1.53 12.49 -4.75
C THR A 104 -1.24 10.99 -4.79
N PHE A 105 -2.06 10.18 -4.13
CA PHE A 105 -1.91 8.72 -4.18
C PHE A 105 -2.09 8.16 -5.60
N GLU A 106 -2.92 8.78 -6.44
CA GLU A 106 -3.06 8.42 -7.85
C GLU A 106 -1.79 8.72 -8.64
N MET A 107 -1.14 9.86 -8.39
CA MET A 107 0.13 10.19 -9.03
C MET A 107 1.25 9.27 -8.53
N ALA A 108 1.31 8.98 -7.23
CA ALA A 108 2.24 8.00 -6.67
C ALA A 108 2.03 6.61 -7.29
N ALA A 109 0.78 6.17 -7.48
CA ALA A 109 0.46 4.93 -8.18
C ALA A 109 0.96 4.94 -9.63
N GLN A 110 0.77 6.04 -10.37
CA GLN A 110 1.31 6.20 -11.73
C GLN A 110 2.85 6.25 -11.78
N VAL A 111 3.52 6.62 -10.69
CA VAL A 111 4.97 6.53 -10.59
C VAL A 111 5.40 5.08 -10.32
N LEU A 112 4.86 4.47 -9.26
CA LEU A 112 5.24 3.15 -8.80
C LEU A 112 4.87 2.05 -9.79
N ALA A 113 3.69 2.14 -10.41
CA ALA A 113 3.17 1.22 -11.41
C ALA A 113 3.04 1.90 -12.78
N SER A 114 4.10 2.61 -13.20
CA SER A 114 4.05 3.44 -14.41
C SER A 114 3.68 2.65 -15.69
N PRO A 115 2.67 3.10 -16.45
CA PRO A 115 2.25 2.47 -17.70
C PRO A 115 3.38 2.40 -18.73
N PHE A 116 3.26 1.52 -19.72
CA PHE A 116 4.24 1.48 -20.80
C PHE A 116 4.14 2.73 -21.68
N TRP A 117 5.24 3.11 -22.33
CA TRP A 117 5.26 4.25 -23.26
C TRP A 117 4.16 4.15 -24.33
N ALA A 118 3.96 2.95 -24.90
CA ALA A 118 2.90 2.70 -25.87
C ALA A 118 1.47 2.92 -25.32
N ASP A 119 1.26 2.71 -24.02
CA ASP A 119 -0.03 3.00 -23.38
C ASP A 119 -0.18 4.50 -23.13
N ILE A 120 0.91 5.16 -22.69
CA ILE A 120 0.97 6.62 -22.48
C ILE A 120 0.68 7.36 -23.79
N ASP A 121 1.28 6.94 -24.91
CA ASP A 121 1.10 7.57 -26.22
C ASP A 121 -0.37 7.59 -26.68
N ARG A 122 -1.17 6.61 -26.23
CA ARG A 122 -2.59 6.45 -26.55
C ARG A 122 -3.52 7.21 -25.60
N MET A 123 -3.01 7.80 -24.54
CA MET A 123 -3.80 8.58 -23.60
C MET A 123 -4.24 9.93 -24.20
N PRO A 124 -5.35 10.52 -23.72
CA PRO A 124 -5.69 11.90 -24.01
C PRO A 124 -4.54 12.86 -23.68
N GLU A 125 -4.39 13.94 -24.45
CA GLU A 125 -3.24 14.86 -24.41
C GLU A 125 -2.79 15.23 -23.00
N ARG A 126 -3.69 15.77 -22.18
CA ARG A 126 -3.37 16.16 -20.79
C ARG A 126 -2.90 14.98 -19.92
N GLN A 127 -3.51 13.81 -20.07
CA GLN A 127 -3.13 12.62 -19.30
C GLN A 127 -1.78 12.08 -19.76
N ARG A 128 -1.53 12.08 -21.08
CA ARG A 128 -0.26 11.70 -21.69
C ARG A 128 0.89 12.58 -21.19
N GLU A 129 0.70 13.90 -21.14
CA GLU A 129 1.70 14.84 -20.62
C GLU A 129 2.06 14.55 -19.16
N ILE A 130 1.05 14.39 -18.30
CA ILE A 130 1.26 14.09 -16.87
C ILE A 130 1.97 12.75 -16.70
N ALA A 131 1.49 11.69 -17.36
CA ALA A 131 2.08 10.36 -17.26
C ALA A 131 3.53 10.32 -17.78
N SER A 132 3.82 11.05 -18.86
CA SER A 132 5.17 11.18 -19.42
C SER A 132 6.10 11.91 -18.45
N ALA A 133 5.65 13.04 -17.89
CA ALA A 133 6.43 13.81 -16.93
C ALA A 133 6.74 12.98 -15.68
N LEU A 134 5.73 12.30 -15.10
CA LEU A 134 5.91 11.43 -13.94
C LEU A 134 6.92 10.32 -14.24
N ARG A 135 6.78 9.64 -15.38
CA ARG A 135 7.66 8.53 -15.76
C ARG A 135 9.12 8.98 -15.98
N ILE A 136 9.34 10.16 -16.56
CA ILE A 136 10.68 10.73 -16.79
C ILE A 136 11.32 11.14 -15.47
N VAL A 137 10.60 11.93 -14.66
CA VAL A 137 11.13 12.51 -13.42
C VAL A 137 11.38 11.44 -12.35
N TYR A 138 10.48 10.46 -12.26
CA TYR A 138 10.49 9.44 -11.21
C TYR A 138 10.92 8.06 -11.69
N GLY A 139 11.70 7.97 -12.77
CA GLY A 139 12.12 6.68 -13.33
C GLY A 139 12.82 5.75 -12.33
N GLY A 140 13.55 6.30 -11.35
CA GLY A 140 14.20 5.52 -10.28
C GLY A 140 13.25 5.02 -9.19
N ALA A 141 12.03 5.57 -9.10
CA ALA A 141 10.98 5.15 -8.17
C ALA A 141 10.06 4.07 -8.75
N LEU A 142 10.15 3.76 -10.05
CA LEU A 142 9.37 2.70 -10.68
C LEU A 142 9.61 1.36 -9.98
N ALA A 143 8.55 0.73 -9.48
CA ALA A 143 8.59 -0.59 -8.89
C ALA A 143 8.32 -1.63 -10.00
N ASN A 144 9.35 -2.41 -10.36
CA ASN A 144 9.23 -3.53 -11.28
C ASN A 144 9.16 -4.84 -10.50
N GLY A 145 8.50 -5.83 -11.10
CA GLY A 145 8.23 -7.12 -10.48
C GLY A 145 6.77 -7.26 -10.07
N PRO A 146 6.33 -8.49 -9.77
CA PRO A 146 4.98 -8.75 -9.29
C PRO A 146 4.77 -8.14 -7.91
N PHE A 147 3.80 -7.24 -7.75
CA PHE A 147 3.45 -6.74 -6.43
C PHE A 147 1.97 -6.39 -6.29
N SER A 148 1.49 -6.54 -5.07
CA SER A 148 0.25 -5.96 -4.56
C SER A 148 0.56 -5.41 -3.18
N VAL A 149 0.19 -4.16 -2.93
CA VAL A 149 0.47 -3.47 -1.67
C VAL A 149 -0.81 -2.88 -1.13
N VAL A 150 -0.95 -2.88 0.19
CA VAL A 150 -1.95 -2.09 0.90
C VAL A 150 -1.21 -1.19 1.87
N VAL A 151 -1.43 0.12 1.73
CA VAL A 151 -0.84 1.16 2.57
C VAL A 151 -1.95 1.74 3.41
N GLY A 152 -1.90 1.54 4.71
CA GLY A 152 -2.74 2.23 5.68
C GLY A 152 -2.07 3.52 6.13
N TYR A 153 -2.84 4.57 6.34
CA TYR A 153 -2.38 5.81 6.96
C TYR A 153 -3.52 6.41 7.81
N SER A 154 -3.22 7.43 8.60
CA SER A 154 -4.18 7.98 9.58
C SER A 154 -5.55 8.37 9.01
N ARG A 155 -5.64 8.72 7.72
CA ARG A 155 -6.89 9.13 7.07
C ARG A 155 -7.50 8.12 6.13
N GLY A 156 -6.87 6.97 5.89
CA GLY A 156 -7.39 6.03 4.89
C GLY A 156 -6.46 4.88 4.55
N MET A 157 -6.80 4.17 3.48
CA MET A 157 -5.95 3.12 2.91
C MET A 157 -5.90 3.20 1.39
N VAL A 158 -4.79 2.70 0.84
CA VAL A 158 -4.55 2.60 -0.59
C VAL A 158 -4.11 1.19 -0.94
N GLY A 159 -4.87 0.53 -1.81
CA GLY A 159 -4.47 -0.71 -2.47
C GLY A 159 -3.89 -0.43 -3.85
N LEU A 160 -2.76 -1.02 -4.20
CA LEU A 160 -2.13 -0.87 -5.52
C LEU A 160 -1.54 -2.19 -6.00
N THR A 161 -1.68 -2.47 -7.29
CA THR A 161 -0.99 -3.59 -7.96
C THR A 161 0.09 -3.08 -8.90
N ASP A 162 0.98 -3.98 -9.29
CA ASP A 162 1.90 -3.75 -10.40
C ASP A 162 1.16 -3.46 -11.71
N ARG A 163 1.91 -2.89 -12.68
CA ARG A 163 1.38 -2.37 -13.94
C ARG A 163 0.86 -3.42 -14.92
N ILE A 164 1.11 -4.71 -14.68
CA ILE A 164 0.54 -5.82 -15.47
C ILE A 164 -0.30 -6.81 -14.62
N LYS A 165 -0.46 -6.52 -13.32
CA LYS A 165 -1.30 -7.25 -12.35
C LYS A 165 -0.91 -8.73 -12.22
N LEU A 166 0.35 -9.00 -11.87
CA LEU A 166 0.83 -10.36 -11.61
C LEU A 166 0.39 -10.91 -10.24
N ARG A 167 -0.02 -10.03 -9.32
CA ARG A 167 -0.57 -10.42 -8.02
C ARG A 167 -2.04 -10.03 -7.92
N PRO A 168 -2.88 -10.87 -7.30
CA PRO A 168 -4.29 -10.57 -7.16
C PRO A 168 -4.50 -9.47 -6.12
N LEU A 169 -5.50 -8.65 -6.38
CA LEU A 169 -6.03 -7.67 -5.45
C LEU A 169 -7.52 -7.57 -5.74
N VAL A 170 -8.33 -7.71 -4.71
CA VAL A 170 -9.78 -7.58 -4.74
C VAL A 170 -10.15 -6.48 -3.76
N ALA A 171 -11.09 -5.64 -4.17
CA ALA A 171 -11.69 -4.64 -3.31
C ALA A 171 -13.19 -4.87 -3.21
N ALA A 172 -13.75 -4.56 -2.06
CA ALA A 172 -15.18 -4.60 -1.83
C ALA A 172 -15.64 -3.42 -0.99
N ARG A 173 -16.91 -3.06 -1.14
CA ARG A 173 -17.55 -2.00 -0.38
C ARG A 173 -18.88 -2.48 0.17
N ASP A 174 -19.14 -2.11 1.42
CA ASP A 174 -20.41 -2.31 2.11
C ASP A 174 -20.69 -1.06 2.95
N GLY A 175 -21.60 -0.20 2.49
CA GLY A 175 -21.84 1.11 3.08
C GLY A 175 -20.58 2.00 3.13
N ASP A 176 -20.15 2.33 4.34
CA ASP A 176 -18.96 3.16 4.61
C ASP A 176 -17.66 2.36 4.78
N MET A 177 -17.73 1.03 4.73
CA MET A 177 -16.56 0.16 4.88
C MET A 177 -15.95 -0.19 3.53
N LEU A 178 -14.62 -0.05 3.43
CA LEU A 178 -13.82 -0.50 2.30
C LEU A 178 -12.98 -1.70 2.74
N TYR A 179 -13.01 -2.77 1.95
CA TYR A 179 -12.20 -3.96 2.14
C TYR A 179 -11.24 -4.11 0.96
N ILE A 180 -9.99 -4.47 1.25
CA ILE A 180 -8.98 -4.79 0.23
C ILE A 180 -8.26 -6.06 0.68
N ALA A 181 -8.22 -7.07 -0.18
CA ALA A 181 -7.56 -8.35 0.11
C ALA A 181 -6.95 -8.97 -1.15
N SER A 182 -6.08 -9.96 -0.97
CA SER A 182 -5.57 -10.76 -2.08
C SER A 182 -6.67 -11.62 -2.74
N GLU A 183 -7.68 -12.01 -1.97
CA GLU A 183 -8.76 -12.90 -2.41
C GLU A 183 -10.12 -12.42 -1.89
N GLU A 184 -11.19 -12.71 -2.63
CA GLU A 184 -12.56 -12.38 -2.24
C GLU A 184 -13.05 -13.19 -1.03
N SER A 185 -12.58 -14.43 -0.88
CA SER A 185 -12.88 -15.33 0.24
C SER A 185 -12.57 -14.67 1.59
N ALA A 186 -11.40 -14.03 1.71
CA ALA A 186 -10.98 -13.32 2.92
C ALA A 186 -11.89 -12.14 3.25
N ILE A 187 -12.41 -11.44 2.25
CA ILE A 187 -13.39 -10.36 2.46
C ILE A 187 -14.70 -10.95 2.97
N ARG A 188 -15.17 -12.05 2.36
CA ARG A 188 -16.44 -12.69 2.71
C ARG A 188 -16.47 -13.30 4.11
N GLU A 189 -15.31 -13.66 4.66
CA GLU A 189 -15.21 -14.10 6.05
C GLU A 189 -15.57 -12.97 7.03
N VAL A 190 -15.24 -11.72 6.70
CA VAL A 190 -15.51 -10.55 7.56
C VAL A 190 -16.83 -9.86 7.21
N CYS A 191 -17.16 -9.78 5.92
CA CYS A 191 -18.39 -9.20 5.38
C CYS A 191 -18.99 -10.20 4.37
N PRO A 192 -19.91 -11.08 4.79
CA PRO A 192 -20.43 -12.17 3.93
C PRO A 192 -21.12 -11.70 2.64
N HIS A 193 -21.77 -10.55 2.68
CA HIS A 193 -22.61 -10.03 1.60
C HIS A 193 -22.30 -8.55 1.29
N PRO A 194 -21.11 -8.23 0.77
CA PRO A 194 -20.77 -6.85 0.44
C PRO A 194 -21.62 -6.36 -0.74
N GLU A 195 -22.08 -5.11 -0.68
CA GLU A 195 -22.84 -4.46 -1.76
C GLU A 195 -22.13 -4.48 -3.12
N LYS A 196 -20.80 -4.33 -3.10
CA LYS A 196 -19.98 -4.31 -4.32
C LYS A 196 -18.66 -5.05 -4.12
N VAL A 197 -18.29 -5.87 -5.09
CA VAL A 197 -16.96 -6.49 -5.19
C VAL A 197 -16.39 -6.21 -6.57
N TRP A 198 -15.11 -5.86 -6.65
CA TRP A 198 -14.42 -5.67 -7.92
C TRP A 198 -12.93 -5.96 -7.80
N ALA A 199 -12.30 -6.26 -8.94
CA ALA A 199 -10.85 -6.36 -9.03
C ALA A 199 -10.32 -5.12 -9.77
N PRO A 200 -9.50 -4.24 -9.15
CA PRO A 200 -8.93 -3.06 -9.82
C PRO A 200 -8.10 -3.45 -11.05
N LYS A 201 -8.02 -2.55 -12.05
CA LYS A 201 -7.14 -2.76 -13.21
C LYS A 201 -5.67 -2.66 -12.78
N ALA A 202 -4.78 -3.19 -13.61
CA ALA A 202 -3.34 -3.11 -13.37
C ALA A 202 -2.88 -1.65 -13.19
N GLY A 203 -2.07 -1.39 -12.16
CA GLY A 203 -1.58 -0.05 -11.80
C GLY A 203 -2.64 0.95 -11.34
N GLN A 204 -3.92 0.57 -11.30
CA GLN A 204 -5.01 1.43 -10.84
C GLN A 204 -5.14 1.31 -9.31
N PRO A 205 -4.98 2.40 -8.55
CA PRO A 205 -5.13 2.34 -7.11
C PRO A 205 -6.61 2.22 -6.70
N VAL A 206 -6.84 1.57 -5.58
CA VAL A 206 -8.09 1.63 -4.80
C VAL A 206 -7.80 2.49 -3.58
N ILE A 207 -8.52 3.60 -3.43
CA ILE A 207 -8.31 4.56 -2.34
C ILE A 207 -9.60 4.66 -1.53
N GLY A 208 -9.47 4.54 -0.21
CA GLY A 208 -10.55 4.82 0.74
C GLY A 208 -10.07 5.81 1.78
N GLU A 209 -10.86 6.84 2.02
CA GLU A 209 -10.56 7.89 3.00
C GLU A 209 -11.70 8.05 3.98
N LEU A 210 -11.37 8.41 5.22
CA LEU A 210 -12.34 8.80 6.22
C LEU A 210 -13.04 10.08 5.80
N LYS A 211 -14.38 10.10 5.96
CA LYS A 211 -15.20 11.30 5.83
C LYS A 211 -14.62 12.40 6.72
N GLU A 212 -14.57 13.62 6.21
CA GLU A 212 -14.27 14.77 7.05
C GLU A 212 -15.35 14.87 8.14
N LYS A 213 -14.94 15.13 9.39
CA LYS A 213 -15.90 15.49 10.42
C LYS A 213 -16.53 16.81 9.98
N GLU A 214 -17.84 16.84 9.75
CA GLU A 214 -18.57 18.10 9.70
C GLU A 214 -18.24 18.84 10.99
N VAL A 215 -17.60 20.01 10.85
CA VAL A 215 -17.43 20.91 11.99
C VAL A 215 -18.83 21.40 12.28
N GLU A 216 -19.47 20.86 13.32
CA GLU A 216 -20.65 21.51 13.90
C GLU A 216 -20.22 22.93 14.28
N GLU A 217 -20.60 23.91 13.46
CA GLU A 217 -20.66 25.29 13.87
C GLU A 217 -21.59 25.34 15.08
N LYS A 218 -21.00 25.32 16.27
CA LYS A 218 -21.69 25.73 17.48
C LYS A 218 -22.08 27.18 17.28
N ALA A 219 -23.32 27.39 16.84
CA ALA A 219 -24.00 28.66 16.96
C ALA A 219 -23.96 29.08 18.43
N ALA A 220 -23.22 30.14 18.71
CA ALA A 220 -23.21 30.87 19.97
C ALA A 220 -23.68 32.30 19.68
#